data_AF-A0A8S2SCC0-F1
#
_entry.id   AF-A0A8S2SCC0-F1
#
_cell.length_a   1.000
_cell.length_b   1.000
_cell.length_c   1.000
_cell.angle_alpha   90.00
_cell.angle_beta   90.00
_cell.angle_gamma   90.00
#
_symmetry.space_group_name_H-M   'P 1'
#
loop_
_entity.id
_entity.type
_entity.pdbx_description
1 polymer ?
#
loop_
_entity_poly.entity_id
_entity_poly.type
_entity_poly.pdbx_seq_one_letter_code
_entity_poly.pdbx_strand_id
1 'polypeptide(L)' 'DAWTYGIDFYRELLNTSVVNGITGNIEFNEEGDRIESLYDIVNVQDGQLKTVGHYRTNTVSYRHT' A
#
# COMPACT_ATOMS: atom_id res chain seq x y z
N ASP A 1 -8.13 -32.39 -2.46
CA ASP A 1 -8.57 -31.73 -3.70
C ASP A 1 -8.14 -30.27 -3.71
N ALA A 2 -7.63 -29.81 -4.85
CA ALA A 2 -7.32 -28.40 -5.04
C ALA A 2 -8.59 -27.63 -5.41
N TRP A 3 -8.76 -26.42 -4.86
CA TRP A 3 -9.91 -25.58 -5.17
C TRP A 3 -9.81 -25.05 -6.61
N THR A 4 -10.61 -25.62 -7.51
CA THR A 4 -10.57 -25.32 -8.95
C THR A 4 -10.90 -23.88 -9.32
N TYR A 5 -11.77 -23.21 -8.56
CA TYR A 5 -12.11 -21.80 -8.80
C TYR A 5 -11.14 -20.81 -8.17
N GLY A 6 -10.16 -21.28 -7.39
CA GLY A 6 -9.25 -20.38 -6.67
C GLY A 6 -8.41 -19.52 -7.59
N ILE A 7 -7.99 -20.05 -8.74
CA ILE A 7 -7.20 -19.31 -9.73
C ILE A 7 -8.01 -18.19 -10.40
N ASP A 8 -9.28 -18.45 -10.74
CA ASP A 8 -10.14 -17.46 -11.37
C ASP A 8 -10.55 -16.38 -10.38
N PHE A 9 -10.83 -16.78 -9.14
CA PHE A 9 -11.10 -15.83 -8.06
C PHE A 9 -9.90 -14.94 -7.75
N TYR A 10 -8.68 -15.51 -7.72
CA TYR A 10 -7.46 -14.73 -7.53
C TYR A 10 -7.25 -13.71 -8.65
N ARG A 11 -7.44 -14.11 -9.91
CA ARG A 11 -7.36 -13.20 -11.05
C ARG A 11 -8.39 -12.07 -10.97
N GLU A 12 -9.62 -12.39 -10.57
CA GLU A 12 -10.65 -11.37 -10.39
C GLU A 12 -10.30 -10.38 -9.27
N LEU A 13 -9.74 -10.87 -8.16
CA LEU A 13 -9.24 -10.01 -7.08
C LEU A 13 -8.15 -9.06 -7.55
N LEU A 14 -7.18 -9.54 -8.34
CA LEU A 14 -6.11 -8.70 -8.88
C LEU A 14 -6.63 -7.63 -9.85
N ASN A 15 -7.67 -7.95 -10.63
CA ASN A 15 -8.26 -7.02 -11.59
C ASN A 15 -9.24 -6.02 -10.96
N THR A 16 -9.66 -6.26 -9.71
CA THR A 16 -10.61 -5.40 -9.01
C THR A 16 -9.88 -4.18 -8.44
N SER A 17 -10.37 -2.99 -8.77
CA SER A 17 -9.93 -1.74 -8.14
C SER A 17 -11.01 -1.13 -7.25
N VAL A 18 -10.59 -0.60 -6.10
CA VAL A 18 -11.46 0.20 -5.22
C VAL A 18 -10.89 1.61 -5.15
N VAL A 19 -11.57 2.54 -5.83
CA VAL A 19 -11.21 3.96 -5.85
C VAL A 19 -11.76 4.64 -4.59
N ASN A 20 -10.99 5.55 -3.99
CA ASN A 20 -11.38 6.30 -2.79
C ASN A 20 -11.69 5.43 -1.56
N GLY A 21 -10.98 4.31 -1.38
CA GLY A 21 -11.02 3.56 -0.14
C GLY A 21 -10.48 4.36 1.05
N ILE A 22 -10.69 3.86 2.28
CA ILE A 22 -10.21 4.51 3.52
C ILE A 22 -8.69 4.78 3.46
N THR A 23 -7.95 3.90 2.80
CA THR A 23 -6.49 3.99 2.64
C THR A 23 -6.06 4.53 1.28
N GLY A 24 -6.94 5.21 0.54
CA GLY A 24 -6.71 5.59 -0.86
C GLY A 24 -7.13 4.49 -1.84
N ASN A 25 -6.61 4.57 -3.07
CA ASN A 25 -6.91 3.58 -4.11
C ASN A 25 -6.34 2.21 -3.73
N ILE A 26 -7.13 1.17 -3.95
CA ILE A 26 -6.74 -0.22 -3.72
C ILE A 26 -6.68 -0.89 -5.08
N GLU A 27 -5.47 -1.20 -5.51
CA GLU A 27 -5.12 -1.85 -6.77
C GLU A 27 -3.92 -2.75 -6.50
N PHE A 28 -3.84 -3.87 -7.22
CA PHE A 28 -2.80 -4.87 -7.04
C PHE A 28 -1.95 -5.02 -8.32
N ASN A 29 -0.66 -5.30 -8.15
CA ASN A 29 0.20 -5.72 -9.25
C ASN A 29 0.01 -7.22 -9.55
N GLU A 30 0.78 -7.75 -10.51
CA GLU A 30 0.69 -9.15 -10.94
C GLU A 30 1.06 -10.14 -9.82
N GLU A 31 1.91 -9.71 -8.89
CA GLU A 31 2.33 -10.46 -7.71
C GLU A 31 1.30 -10.43 -6.56
N GLY A 32 0.29 -9.55 -6.64
CA GLY A 32 -0.71 -9.37 -5.59
C GLY A 32 -0.34 -8.35 -4.50
N ASP A 33 0.72 -7.57 -4.73
CA ASP A 33 1.11 -6.45 -3.87
C ASP A 33 0.31 -5.19 -4.21
N ARG A 34 0.06 -4.35 -3.21
CA ARG A 34 -0.66 -3.09 -3.39
C ARG A 34 0.21 -2.00 -4.01
N ILE A 35 -0.23 -1.44 -5.14
CA ILE A 35 0.52 -0.46 -5.94
C ILE A 35 0.67 0.89 -5.20
N GLU A 36 -0.44 1.55 -4.86
CA GLU A 36 -0.44 2.90 -4.27
C GLU A 36 -0.47 2.87 -2.73
N SER A 37 0.47 2.14 -2.13
CA SER A 37 0.57 2.05 -0.67
C SER A 37 1.06 3.37 -0.06
N LEU A 38 0.50 3.74 1.09
CA LEU A 38 0.78 4.99 1.79
C LEU A 38 1.62 4.69 3.03
N TYR A 39 2.83 5.25 3.09
CA TYR A 39 3.77 5.00 4.19
C TYR A 39 4.15 6.29 4.92
N ASP A 40 4.37 6.15 6.23
CA ASP A 40 5.00 7.18 7.05
C ASP A 40 6.50 6.88 7.18
N ILE A 41 7.32 7.90 6.95
CA ILE A 41 8.76 7.83 7.15
C ILE A 41 9.03 8.28 8.58
N VAL A 42 9.64 7.40 9.37
CA VAL A 42 9.92 7.63 10.78
C VAL A 42 11.42 7.66 11.04
N ASN A 43 11.82 8.45 12.03
CA ASN A 43 13.18 8.49 12.56
C ASN A 43 13.15 8.41 14.10
N VAL A 44 14.22 7.91 14.71
CA VAL A 44 14.40 7.98 16.16
C VAL A 44 15.09 9.29 16.52
N GLN A 45 14.42 10.12 17.31
CA GLN A 45 14.96 11.36 17.86
C GLN A 45 14.73 11.36 19.38
N ASP A 46 15.78 11.61 20.16
CA ASP A 46 15.73 11.62 21.63
C ASP A 46 15.16 10.33 22.24
N GLY A 47 15.45 9.18 21.60
CA GLY A 47 14.94 7.87 22.01
C GLY A 47 13.47 7.61 21.66
N GLN A 48 12.82 8.50 20.90
CA GLN A 48 11.43 8.36 20.49
C GLN A 48 11.28 8.28 18.97
N LEU A 49 10.35 7.46 18.47
CA LEU A 49 9.97 7.44 17.06
C LEU A 49 9.16 8.71 16.73
N LYS A 50 9.63 9.47 15.74
CA LYS A 50 8.96 10.64 15.20
C LYS A 50 8.80 10.50 13.69
N THR A 51 7.62 10.84 13.19
CA THR A 51 7.37 10.92 11.74
C THR A 51 8.08 12.14 11.16
N VAL A 52 8.95 11.91 10.18
CA VAL A 52 9.76 12.93 9.49
C VAL A 52 9.35 13.15 8.04
N GLY A 53 8.42 12.34 7.54
CA GLY A 53 7.90 12.47 6.18
C GLY A 53 6.87 11.40 5.83
N HIS A 54 6.47 11.41 4.57
CA HIS A 54 5.54 10.44 3.99
C HIS A 54 6.05 9.99 2.62
N TYR A 55 5.85 8.71 2.32
CA TYR A 55 6.03 8.16 0.98
C TYR A 55 4.65 7.76 0.43
N ARG A 56 4.23 8.46 -0.62
CA ARG A 56 2.90 8.31 -1.25
C ARG A 56 3.07 8.40 -2.75
N THR A 57 2.47 7.48 -3.50
CA THR A 57 2.45 7.51 -4.99
C THR A 57 3.84 7.78 -5.58
N ASN A 58 4.82 6.96 -5.18
CA ASN A 58 6.23 7.07 -5.60
C ASN A 58 6.92 8.41 -5.30
N THR A 59 6.35 9.22 -4.42
CA THR A 59 6.88 10.54 -4.03
C THR A 59 7.18 10.57 -2.55
N VAL A 60 8.35 11.11 -2.20
CA VAL A 60 8.72 11.41 -0.81
C VAL A 60 8.41 12.87 -0.51
N SER A 61 7.73 13.10 0.61
CA SER A 61 7.54 14.43 1.21
C SER A 61 8.17 14.45 2.59
N TYR A 62 9.02 15.44 2.85
CA TYR A 62 9.64 15.63 4.16
C TYR A 62 8.88 16.67 4.96
N ARG A 63 8.79 16.47 6.27
CA ARG A 63 8.32 17.48 7.20
C ARG A 63 9.55 18.06 7.90
N HIS A 64 9.81 19.36 7.72
CA HIS A 64 10.77 20.06 8.58
C HIS A 64 10.18 20.09 9.98
N THR A 65 10.74 19.31 10.90
CA THR A 65 10.40 19.27 12.33
C THR A 65 11.47 19.98 13.12
#